data_AF-A0A523L846-F1
#
_entry.id   AF-A0A523L846-F1
#
_cell.length_a   1.000
_cell.length_b   1.000
_cell.length_c   1.000
_cell.angle_alpha   90.00
_cell.angle_beta   90.00
_cell.angle_gamma   90.00
#
_symmetry.space_group_name_H-M   'P 1'
#
loop_
_entity.id
_entity.type
_entity.pdbx_description
1 polymer ?
#
loop_
_entity_poly.entity_id
_entity_poly.type
_entity_poly.pdbx_seq_one_letter_code
_entity_poly.pdbx_strand_id
1 'polypeptide(L)' 'MNKTNARPRFEPDDMLDDEALGLYLDVTPQHIRCSRMKKATWEGPPYIEISPKVKRYLFSDVLSWAKERRKNPADRFVAA' A
#
# COMPACT_ATOMS: atom_id res chain seq x y z
N MET A 1 15.23 -25.09 -3.34
CA MET A 1 14.96 -24.42 -2.04
C MET A 1 13.68 -23.61 -2.21
N ASN A 2 12.54 -24.12 -1.72
CA ASN A 2 11.27 -23.40 -1.77
C ASN A 2 11.27 -22.32 -0.70
N LYS A 3 11.75 -21.12 -1.04
CA LYS A 3 11.45 -19.92 -0.25
C LYS A 3 9.99 -19.59 -0.52
N THR A 4 9.09 -20.11 0.31
CA THR A 4 7.76 -19.51 0.48
C THR A 4 8.00 -18.05 0.83
N ASN A 5 7.84 -17.14 -0.14
CA ASN A 5 7.77 -15.71 0.10
C ASN A 5 6.52 -15.47 0.95
N ALA A 6 6.63 -15.71 2.26
CA ALA A 6 5.59 -15.36 3.20
C ALA A 6 5.42 -13.84 3.10
N ARG A 7 4.22 -13.38 2.76
CA ARG A 7 3.90 -11.95 2.82
C ARG A 7 4.29 -11.45 4.21
N PRO A 8 5.00 -10.31 4.32
CA PRO A 8 5.31 -9.76 5.63
C PRO A 8 4.03 -9.58 6.43
N ARG A 9 4.08 -10.04 7.70
CA ARG A 9 2.96 -9.93 8.62
C ARG A 9 3.07 -8.59 9.35
N PHE A 10 2.02 -7.79 9.23
CA PHE A 10 1.90 -6.50 9.90
C PHE A 10 0.68 -6.53 10.83
N GLU A 11 0.78 -5.80 11.93
CA GLU A 11 -0.31 -5.59 12.88
C GLU A 11 -1.06 -4.29 12.53
N PRO A 12 -2.36 -4.15 12.88
CA PRO A 12 -3.19 -3.02 12.46
C PRO A 12 -2.64 -1.63 12.79
N ASP A 13 -1.86 -1.52 13.88
CA ASP A 13 -1.29 -0.27 14.37
C ASP A 13 0.10 0.04 13.77
N ASP A 14 0.62 -0.85 12.92
CA ASP A 14 1.93 -0.66 12.28
C ASP A 14 1.92 0.51 11.29
N MET A 15 3.00 1.28 11.31
CA MET A 15 3.22 2.41 10.41
C MET A 15 4.21 2.02 9.31
N LEU A 16 3.70 1.83 8.10
CA LEU A 16 4.49 1.41 6.94
C LEU A 16 5.10 2.62 6.22
N ASP A 17 6.31 2.47 5.68
CA ASP A 17 6.85 3.36 4.63
C ASP A 17 6.50 2.83 3.24
N ASP A 18 6.97 3.55 2.21
CA ASP A 18 6.84 3.16 0.81
C ASP A 18 7.37 1.75 0.52
N GLU A 19 8.41 1.28 1.23
CA GLU A 19 8.99 -0.05 0.99
C GLU A 19 8.12 -1.15 1.60
N ALA A 20 7.79 -1.04 2.88
CA ALA A 20 6.94 -2.00 3.56
C ALA A 20 5.53 -2.06 2.94
N LEU A 21 4.98 -0.91 2.54
CA LEU A 21 3.71 -0.85 1.83
C LEU A 21 3.81 -1.51 0.45
N GLY A 22 4.91 -1.27 -0.28
CA GLY A 22 5.14 -1.88 -1.58
C GLY A 22 5.19 -3.40 -1.50
N LEU A 23 5.88 -3.94 -0.49
CA LEU A 23 5.91 -5.38 -0.23
C LEU A 23 4.53 -5.96 0.08
N TYR A 24 3.71 -5.22 0.84
CA TYR A 24 2.35 -5.67 1.17
C TYR A 24 1.42 -5.68 -0.04
N LEU A 25 1.45 -4.61 -0.83
CA LEU A 25 0.58 -4.40 -1.99
C LEU A 25 1.11 -5.05 -3.28
N ASP A 26 2.30 -5.66 -3.23
CA ASP A 26 3.00 -6.22 -4.39
C ASP A 26 3.23 -5.18 -5.50
N VAL A 27 3.65 -3.97 -5.11
CA VAL A 27 3.97 -2.86 -6.01
C VAL A 27 5.31 -2.24 -5.66
N THR A 28 5.93 -1.57 -6.63
CA THR A 28 7.20 -0.87 -6.37
C THR A 28 6.95 0.41 -5.54
N PRO A 29 7.91 0.82 -4.69
CA PRO A 29 7.85 2.12 -4.00
C PRO A 29 7.67 3.31 -4.95
N GLN A 30 8.18 3.21 -6.17
CA GLN A 30 7.98 4.20 -7.22
C GLN A 30 6.50 4.32 -7.62
N HIS A 31 5.77 3.20 -7.70
CA HIS A 31 4.34 3.21 -8.00
C HIS A 31 3.54 3.96 -6.92
N ILE A 32 3.86 3.72 -5.65
CA ILE A 32 3.30 4.44 -4.49
C ILE A 32 3.57 5.95 -4.59
N ARG A 33 4.80 6.33 -4.93
CA ARG A 33 5.17 7.75 -5.15
C ARG A 33 4.38 8.38 -6.29
N CYS A 34 4.27 7.71 -7.43
CA CYS A 34 3.53 8.20 -8.59
C CYS A 34 2.04 8.39 -8.28
N SER A 35 1.45 7.48 -7.50
CA SER A 35 0.06 7.58 -7.06
C SER A 35 -0.20 8.83 -6.22
N ARG A 36 0.66 9.14 -5.25
CA ARG A 36 0.58 10.37 -4.46
C ARG A 36 0.66 11.64 -5.30
N MET A 37 1.44 11.61 -6.37
CA MET A 37 1.56 12.73 -7.32
C MET A 37 0.38 12.82 -8.30
N LYS A 38 -0.65 11.97 -8.18
CA LYS A 38 -1.76 11.84 -9.14
C LYS A 38 -1.30 11.58 -10.58
N LYS A 39 -0.13 10.96 -10.74
CA LYS A 39 0.46 10.58 -12.04
C LYS A 39 0.12 9.14 -12.43
N ALA A 40 -0.44 8.36 -11.50
CA ALA A 40 -0.92 7.02 -11.76
C ALA A 40 -2.45 7.02 -11.82
N THR A 41 -3.01 6.17 -12.67
CA THR A 41 -4.45 5.88 -12.72
C THR A 41 -4.95 5.19 -11.44
N TRP A 42 -4.03 4.56 -10.71
CA TRP A 42 -4.27 3.95 -9.41
C TRP A 42 -4.16 4.99 -8.29
N GLU A 43 -5.22 5.12 -7.51
CA GLU A 43 -5.26 5.95 -6.31
C GLU A 43 -4.98 5.07 -5.09
N GLY A 44 -3.80 5.28 -4.50
CA GLY A 44 -3.25 4.48 -3.43
C GLY A 44 -3.93 4.70 -2.08
N PRO A 45 -3.46 3.98 -1.05
CA PRO A 45 -4.04 4.09 0.29
C PRO A 45 -3.80 5.47 0.91
N PRO A 46 -4.64 5.88 1.87
CA PRO A 46 -4.44 7.10 2.63
C PRO A 46 -3.08 7.06 3.36
N TYR A 47 -2.47 8.23 3.52
CA TYR A 47 -1.19 8.38 4.20
C TYR A 47 -1.25 9.48 5.25
N ILE A 48 -0.40 9.35 6.25
CA ILE A 48 -0.12 10.35 7.26
C ILE A 48 1.18 11.06 6.88
N GLU A 49 1.14 12.38 6.76
CA GLU A 49 2.34 13.19 6.54
C GLU A 49 3.00 13.49 7.88
N ILE A 50 4.15 12.85 8.14
CA ILE A 50 4.95 13.09 9.35
C ILE A 50 5.86 14.31 9.15
N SER A 51 6.35 14.49 7.92
CA SER A 51 7.08 15.68 7.47
C SER A 51 6.97 15.81 5.95
N PRO A 52 7.38 16.94 5.34
CA PRO A 52 7.24 17.15 3.90
C PRO A 52 7.85 16.03 3.03
N LYS A 53 8.90 15.38 3.54
CA LYS A 53 9.61 14.27 2.87
C LYS A 53 9.24 12.88 3.39
N VAL A 54 8.59 12.79 4.56
CA VAL A 54 8.29 11.52 5.23
C VAL A 54 6.80 11.32 5.32
N LYS A 55 6.32 10.29 4.63
CA LYS A 55 4.92 9.87 4.62
C LYS A 55 4.86 8.43 5.11
N ARG A 56 3.89 8.13 5.96
CA ARG A 56 3.69 6.81 6.55
C ARG A 56 2.25 6.37 6.33
N TYR A 57 2.02 5.06 6.40
CA TYR A 57 0.74 4.44 6.14
C TYR A 57 0.36 3.59 7.34
N LEU A 58 -0.75 3.93 8.00
CA LEU A 58 -1.27 3.09 9.06
C LEU A 58 -1.85 1.81 8.44
N PHE A 59 -1.42 0.65 8.92
CA PHE A 59 -1.76 -0.61 8.27
C PHE A 59 -3.27 -0.89 8.30
N SER A 60 -3.97 -0.54 9.38
CA SER A 60 -5.44 -0.64 9.47
C SER A 60 -6.17 0.17 8.40
N ASP A 61 -5.67 1.36 8.04
CA ASP A 61 -6.21 2.17 6.96
C ASP A 61 -5.92 1.56 5.59
N VAL A 62 -4.72 1.01 5.41
CA VAL A 62 -4.34 0.26 4.19
C VAL A 62 -5.27 -0.95 4.00
N LEU A 63 -5.59 -1.67 5.07
CA LEU A 63 -6.54 -2.80 5.03
C LEU A 63 -7.95 -2.35 4.65
N SER A 64 -8.42 -1.25 5.22
CA SER A 64 -9.75 -0.69 4.94
C SER A 64 -9.86 -0.25 3.48
N TRP A 65 -8.86 0.51 3.00
CA TRP A 65 -8.74 0.92 1.60
C TRP A 65 -8.70 -0.30 0.66
N ALA A 66 -7.91 -1.33 0.98
CA ALA A 66 -7.80 -2.51 0.13
C ALA A 66 -9.14 -3.27 0.03
N LYS A 67 -9.88 -3.37 1.14
CA LYS A 67 -11.21 -3.99 1.16
C LYS A 67 -12.23 -3.23 0.32
N GLU A 68 -12.18 -1.90 0.33
CA GLU A 68 -13.06 -1.06 -0.50
C GLU A 68 -12.74 -1.21 -1.98
N ARG A 69 -11.45 -1.22 -2.35
CA ARG A 69 -10.99 -1.39 -3.73
C ARG A 69 -11.36 -2.76 -4.32
N ARG A 70 -11.30 -3.84 -3.52
CA ARG A 70 -11.74 -5.18 -3.96
C ARG A 70 -13.22 -5.23 -4.34
N LYS A 71 -14.06 -4.31 -3.83
CA LYS A 71 -15.47 -4.20 -4.23
C LYS A 71 -15.64 -3.47 -5.57
N ASN A 72 -14.60 -2.78 -6.05
CA ASN A 72 -14.60 -2.08 -7.32
C ASN A 72 -13.87 -2.92 -8.39
N PRO A 73 -14.59 -3.55 -9.34
CA PRO A 73 -13.98 -4.42 -10.35
C PRO A 73 -13.04 -3.69 -11.33
N ALA A 74 -13.06 -2.34 -11.36
CA ALA A 74 -12.12 -1.53 -12.12
C ALA A 74 -10.70 -1.52 -11.52
N ASP A 75 -10.56 -1.81 -10.21
CA ASP A 75 -9.28 -1.82 -9.48
C ASP A 75 -8.64 -3.22 -9.51
N ARG A 76 -8.28 -3.66 -10.72
CA ARG A 76 -7.68 -4.99 -10.99
C ARG A 76 -6.34 -5.28 -10.30
N PHE A 77 -5.77 -4.31 -9.59
CA PHE A 77 -4.44 -4.38 -8.99
C PHE A 77 -4.46 -4.59 -7.47
N VAL A 78 -5.62 -4.57 -6.81
CA VAL A 78 -5.68 -4.72 -5.34
C VAL A 78 -5.88 -6.20 -5.01
N ALA A 79 -4.75 -6.87 -4.82
CA ALA A 79 -4.57 -8.33 -4.75
C ALA A 79 -5.56 -9.07 -3.84
N ALA A 80 -5.80 -10.34 -4.21
CA ALA A 80 -6.47 -11.43 -3.49
C ALA A 80 -5.92 -11.69 -2.07
#